data_AF-A0A410PX44-F1
#
_entry.id   AF-A0A410PX44-F1
#
_cell.length_a   1.000
_cell.length_b   1.000
_cell.length_c   1.000
_cell.angle_alpha   90.00
_cell.angle_beta   90.00
_cell.angle_gamma   90.00
#
_symmetry.space_group_name_H-M   'P 1'
#
loop_
_entity.id
_entity.type
_entity.pdbx_description
1 polymer ?
#
loop_
_entity_poly.entity_id
_entity_poly.type
_entity_poly.pdbx_seq_one_letter_code
_entity_poly.pdbx_strand_id
1 'polypeptide(L)'
;MIDKIIERLEAEYIPEIEDEYDVGRNRGIDKAIQIVKQVAAEGGWIPFKLEYDEEEQTERLQAPLPDDEQEILVTDGKTTWQDTFLRDDGCYLDSRFELVSQVIAWQPLPEPFKEDTQP
;
A
#
# COMPACT_ATOMS: atom_id res chain seq x y z
N MET A 1 -9.35 1.18 -1.92
CA MET A 1 -9.63 2.29 -2.86
C MET A 1 -9.27 1.88 -4.28
N ILE A 2 -8.08 1.32 -4.49
CA ILE A 2 -7.64 0.73 -5.76
C ILE A 2 -8.58 -0.36 -6.28
N ASP A 3 -9.08 -1.26 -5.42
CA ASP A 3 -9.99 -2.35 -5.84
C ASP A 3 -11.27 -1.82 -6.48
N LYS A 4 -11.87 -0.75 -5.90
CA LYS A 4 -13.05 -0.09 -6.46
C LYS A 4 -12.81 0.55 -7.83
N ILE A 5 -11.56 0.94 -8.12
CA ILE A 5 -11.18 1.49 -9.43
C ILE A 5 -11.04 0.35 -10.44
N ILE A 6 -10.41 -0.77 -10.04
CA ILE A 6 -10.27 -1.96 -10.88
C ILE A 6 -11.64 -2.56 -11.21
N GLU A 7 -12.52 -2.75 -10.22
CA GLU A 7 -13.88 -3.27 -10.43
C GLU A 7 -14.67 -2.42 -11.45
N ARG A 8 -14.51 -1.10 -11.42
CA ARG A 8 -15.16 -0.20 -12.39
C ARG A 8 -14.58 -0.33 -13.80
N LEU A 9 -13.28 -0.56 -13.92
CA LEU A 9 -12.63 -0.79 -15.22
C LEU A 9 -13.05 -2.14 -15.80
N GLU A 10 -13.12 -3.18 -14.98
CA GLU A 10 -13.56 -4.52 -15.39
C GLU A 10 -15.03 -4.53 -15.83
N ALA A 11 -15.89 -3.71 -15.22
CA ALA A 11 -17.29 -3.58 -15.65
C ALA A 11 -17.46 -2.99 -17.06
N GLU A 12 -16.44 -2.34 -17.62
CA GLU A 12 -16.45 -1.75 -18.97
C GLU A 12 -15.95 -2.73 -20.06
N TYR A 13 -15.55 -3.94 -19.68
CA TYR A 13 -15.15 -4.96 -20.65
C TYR A 13 -16.31 -5.36 -21.57
N ILE A 14 -15.99 -5.53 -22.85
CA ILE A 14 -16.92 -6.08 -23.82
C ILE A 14 -16.72 -7.60 -23.87
N PRO A 15 -17.70 -8.41 -23.44
CA PRO A 15 -17.56 -9.86 -23.39
C PRO A 15 -17.70 -10.53 -24.77
N GLU A 16 -18.52 -9.97 -25.65
CA GLU A 16 -18.75 -10.45 -27.01
C GLU A 16 -18.00 -9.53 -27.98
N ILE A 17 -16.84 -10.00 -28.45
CA ILE A 17 -15.99 -9.23 -29.37
C ILE A 17 -16.53 -9.39 -30.79
N GLU A 18 -17.02 -8.30 -31.37
CA GLU A 18 -17.57 -8.29 -32.73
C GLU A 18 -16.55 -7.82 -33.76
N ASP A 19 -15.67 -6.89 -33.38
CA ASP A 19 -14.69 -6.30 -34.31
C ASP A 19 -13.34 -5.93 -33.65
N GLU A 20 -12.45 -5.32 -34.44
CA GLU A 20 -11.13 -4.87 -33.99
C GLU A 20 -11.21 -3.71 -32.99
N TYR A 21 -12.29 -2.92 -33.01
CA TYR A 21 -12.50 -1.84 -32.07
C TYR A 21 -12.79 -2.38 -30.66
N ASP A 22 -13.58 -3.45 -30.53
CA ASP A 22 -13.82 -4.12 -29.25
C ASP A 22 -12.53 -4.69 -28.65
N VAL A 23 -11.69 -5.32 -29.49
CA VAL A 23 -10.35 -5.78 -29.10
C VAL A 23 -9.50 -4.62 -28.62
N GLY A 24 -9.52 -3.49 -29.35
CA GLY A 24 -8.79 -2.28 -29.01
C GLY A 24 -9.24 -1.68 -27.66
N ARG A 25 -10.55 -1.64 -27.40
CA ARG A 25 -11.13 -1.16 -26.14
C ARG A 25 -10.70 -2.04 -24.98
N ASN A 26 -10.90 -3.36 -25.07
CA ASN A 26 -10.53 -4.30 -24.01
C ASN A 26 -9.02 -4.22 -23.71
N ARG A 27 -8.16 -4.15 -24.75
CA ARG A 27 -6.71 -3.96 -24.57
C ARG A 27 -6.36 -2.63 -23.88
N GLY A 28 -7.13 -1.58 -24.13
CA GLY A 28 -7.01 -0.31 -23.43
C GLY A 28 -7.34 -0.44 -21.94
N ILE A 29 -8.40 -1.18 -21.61
CA ILE A 29 -8.79 -1.45 -20.22
C ILE A 29 -7.73 -2.29 -19.51
N ASP A 30 -7.21 -3.36 -20.14
CA ASP A 30 -6.08 -4.16 -19.62
C ASP A 30 -4.89 -3.27 -19.21
N LYS A 31 -4.47 -2.38 -20.12
CA LYS A 31 -3.37 -1.44 -19.84
C LYS A 31 -3.70 -0.49 -18.70
N ALA A 32 -4.92 0.03 -18.63
CA ALA A 32 -5.34 0.92 -17.55
C ALA A 32 -5.28 0.20 -16.20
N ILE A 33 -5.75 -1.05 -16.12
CA ILE A 33 -5.66 -1.88 -14.92
C ILE A 33 -4.20 -2.11 -14.53
N GLN A 34 -3.32 -2.42 -15.50
CA GLN A 34 -1.89 -2.58 -15.24
C GLN A 34 -1.25 -1.30 -14.69
N ILE A 35 -1.57 -0.13 -15.27
CA ILE A 35 -1.08 1.17 -14.79
C ILE A 35 -1.59 1.45 -13.38
N VAL A 36 -2.86 1.21 -13.09
CA VAL A 36 -3.44 1.43 -11.75
C VAL A 36 -2.75 0.54 -10.72
N LYS A 37 -2.49 -0.73 -11.04
CA LYS A 37 -1.74 -1.67 -10.18
C LYS A 37 -0.29 -1.22 -9.99
N GLN A 38 0.35 -0.75 -11.05
CA GLN A 38 1.74 -0.27 -11.01
C GLN A 38 1.87 1.01 -10.18
N VAL A 39 0.99 2.00 -10.38
CA VAL A 39 0.94 3.23 -9.56
C VAL A 39 0.64 2.91 -8.09
N ALA A 40 -0.22 1.94 -7.82
CA ALA A 40 -0.45 1.46 -6.45
C ALA A 40 0.81 0.81 -5.86
N ALA A 41 1.60 0.10 -6.66
CA ALA A 41 2.82 -0.58 -6.25
C ALA A 41 4.05 0.34 -6.15
N GLU A 42 4.11 1.44 -6.91
CA GLU A 42 5.26 2.34 -7.00
C GLU A 42 5.31 3.43 -5.92
N GLY A 43 4.27 3.59 -5.09
CA GLY A 43 4.27 4.62 -4.03
C GLY A 43 2.94 4.80 -3.29
N GLY A 44 2.15 3.73 -3.18
CA GLY A 44 0.89 3.77 -2.44
C GLY A 44 1.13 3.65 -0.94
N TRP A 45 0.55 4.59 -0.18
CA TRP A 45 0.38 4.45 1.28
C TRP A 45 -0.36 3.13 1.60
N ILE A 46 0.34 2.22 2.26
CA ILE A 46 -0.15 0.95 2.79
C ILE A 46 -0.77 1.22 4.16
N PRO A 47 -2.08 1.01 4.34
CA PRO A 47 -2.71 1.26 5.63
C PRO A 47 -2.26 0.24 6.67
N PHE A 48 -1.97 0.71 7.88
CA PHE A 48 -1.92 -0.20 9.03
C PHE A 48 -3.35 -0.66 9.34
N LYS A 49 -3.53 -1.96 9.50
CA LYS A 49 -4.83 -2.56 9.83
C LYS A 49 -4.68 -3.40 11.08
N LEU A 50 -5.58 -3.21 12.03
CA LEU A 50 -5.75 -4.10 13.17
C LEU A 50 -7.00 -4.94 12.94
N GLU A 51 -6.88 -6.23 13.22
CA GLU A 51 -8.02 -7.11 13.39
C GLU A 51 -7.96 -7.71 14.79
N TYR A 52 -9.12 -7.80 15.43
CA TYR A 52 -9.24 -8.45 16.73
C TYR A 52 -9.15 -9.97 16.53
N ASP A 53 -8.13 -10.58 17.12
CA ASP A 53 -7.97 -12.03 17.19
C ASP A 53 -8.80 -12.54 18.38
N GLU A 54 -9.91 -13.21 18.09
CA GLU A 54 -10.83 -13.73 19.11
C GLU A 54 -10.20 -14.84 19.96
N GLU A 55 -9.26 -15.63 19.41
CA GLU A 55 -8.61 -16.72 20.15
C GLU A 55 -7.64 -16.17 21.20
N GLU A 56 -6.88 -15.15 20.79
CA GLU A 56 -5.83 -14.53 21.62
C GLU A 56 -6.36 -13.31 22.40
N GLN A 57 -7.63 -12.94 22.20
CA GLN A 57 -8.31 -11.80 22.81
C GLN A 57 -7.54 -10.47 22.69
N THR A 58 -6.83 -10.28 21.56
CA THR A 58 -5.93 -9.15 21.33
C THR A 58 -6.02 -8.64 19.90
N GLU A 59 -5.68 -7.37 19.67
CA GLU A 59 -5.61 -6.82 18.33
C GLU A 59 -4.28 -7.19 17.66
N ARG A 60 -4.35 -7.68 16.42
CA ARG A 60 -3.19 -8.06 15.63
C ARG A 60 -3.08 -7.21 14.38
N LEU A 61 -1.87 -6.74 14.11
CA LEU A 61 -1.53 -6.05 12.87
C LEU A 61 -1.60 -7.02 11.69
N GLN A 62 -2.41 -6.66 10.70
CA GLN A 62 -2.53 -7.40 9.46
C GLN A 62 -1.44 -6.99 8.46
N ALA A 63 -0.92 -7.97 7.73
CA ALA A 63 0.05 -7.77 6.66
C ALA A 63 -0.60 -7.02 5.46
N PRO A 64 0.18 -6.27 4.66
CA PRO A 64 1.64 -6.17 4.67
C PRO A 64 2.19 -5.15 5.68
N LEU A 65 3.26 -5.54 6.38
CA LEU A 65 4.04 -4.71 7.30
C LEU A 65 5.43 -4.45 6.71
N PRO A 66 6.11 -3.36 7.13
CA PRO A 66 7.51 -3.15 6.77
C PRO A 66 8.41 -4.29 7.27
N ASP A 67 9.57 -4.41 6.64
CA ASP A 67 10.67 -5.24 7.12
C ASP A 67 11.23 -4.64 8.43
N ASP A 68 11.85 -5.48 9.26
CA ASP A 68 12.51 -5.01 10.48
C ASP A 68 13.67 -4.06 10.16
N GLU A 69 13.81 -3.02 10.95
CA GLU A 69 14.73 -1.88 10.74
C GLU A 69 14.53 -1.11 9.41
N GLN A 70 13.40 -1.29 8.72
CA GLN A 70 13.14 -0.59 7.46
C GLN A 70 12.81 0.89 7.69
N GLU A 71 13.50 1.76 6.94
CA GLU A 71 13.11 3.17 6.82
C GLU A 71 11.83 3.32 5.99
N ILE A 72 10.87 4.05 6.57
CA ILE A 72 9.54 4.25 6.01
C ILE A 72 9.12 5.71 6.12
N LEU A 73 8.20 6.12 5.25
CA LEU A 73 7.34 7.26 5.51
C LEU A 73 6.07 6.78 6.18
N VAL A 74 5.61 7.53 7.17
CA VAL A 74 4.37 7.29 7.91
C VAL A 74 3.48 8.53 7.88
N THR A 75 2.17 8.33 8.00
CA THR A 75 1.20 9.43 8.06
C THR A 75 0.04 9.14 9.01
N ASP A 76 -0.41 10.18 9.73
CA ASP A 76 -1.64 10.22 10.52
C ASP A 76 -2.86 10.74 9.71
N GLY A 77 -2.66 11.00 8.40
CA GLY A 77 -3.65 11.64 7.53
C GLY A 77 -3.66 13.17 7.56
N LYS A 78 -2.84 13.81 8.40
CA LYS A 78 -2.64 15.28 8.44
C LYS A 78 -1.19 15.67 8.14
N THR A 79 -0.24 14.91 8.67
CA THR A 79 1.20 15.11 8.58
C THR A 79 1.86 13.84 8.06
N THR A 80 3.02 14.01 7.45
CA THR A 80 3.87 12.91 6.97
C THR A 80 5.27 13.10 7.52
N TRP A 81 5.89 12.03 8.02
CA TRP A 81 7.26 12.03 8.52
C TRP A 81 7.97 10.72 8.21
N GLN A 82 9.30 10.76 8.22
CA GLN A 82 10.16 9.58 8.10
C GLN A 82 10.37 8.95 9.47
N ASP A 83 10.42 7.62 9.50
CA ASP A 83 10.63 6.82 10.70
C ASP A 83 11.27 5.47 10.36
N THR A 84 11.65 4.72 11.39
CA THR A 84 12.16 3.36 11.26
C THR A 84 11.18 2.39 11.91
N PHE A 85 10.78 1.36 11.17
CA PHE A 85 9.93 0.29 11.70
C PHE A 85 10.78 -0.72 12.45
N LEU A 86 10.38 -1.07 13.67
CA LEU A 86 11.10 -2.01 14.53
C LEU A 86 10.18 -3.16 14.97
N ARG A 87 10.72 -4.38 14.97
CA ARG A 87 10.02 -5.61 15.35
C ARG A 87 10.86 -6.49 16.29
N ASP A 88 10.76 -6.21 17.59
CA ASP A 88 11.32 -7.06 18.66
C ASP A 88 10.21 -7.95 19.28
N ASP A 89 9.63 -7.53 20.41
CA ASP A 89 8.50 -8.19 21.11
C ASP A 89 7.12 -7.68 20.64
N GLY A 90 7.10 -6.86 19.59
CA GLY A 90 5.94 -6.17 19.04
C GLY A 90 6.36 -5.24 17.90
N CYS A 91 5.41 -4.56 17.27
CA CYS A 91 5.70 -3.61 16.16
C CYS A 91 5.58 -2.17 16.66
N TYR A 92 6.61 -1.36 16.47
CA TYR A 92 6.61 0.05 16.87
C TYR A 92 7.50 0.91 15.96
N LEU A 93 7.43 2.23 16.15
CA LEU A 93 8.25 3.23 15.47
C LEU A 93 9.36 3.72 16.40
N ASP A 94 10.56 3.95 15.86
CA ASP A 94 11.72 4.42 16.64
C ASP A 94 11.47 5.79 17.30
N SER A 95 10.72 6.66 16.64
CA SER A 95 10.32 7.98 17.16
C SER A 95 9.46 7.97 18.44
N ARG A 96 9.12 6.78 18.98
CA ARG A 96 8.21 6.55 20.11
C ARG A 96 6.76 6.96 19.86
N PHE A 97 6.39 7.26 18.62
CA PHE A 97 4.98 7.37 18.24
C PHE A 97 4.35 5.98 18.20
N GLU A 98 3.13 5.87 18.73
CA GLU A 98 2.39 4.61 18.71
C GLU A 98 1.94 4.30 17.27
N LEU A 99 2.33 3.12 16.78
CA LEU A 99 2.16 2.72 15.38
C LEU A 99 0.70 2.84 14.92
N VAL A 100 -0.29 2.30 15.64
CA VAL A 100 -1.66 2.24 15.11
C VAL A 100 -2.62 3.27 15.71
N SER A 101 -2.38 3.74 16.93
CA SER A 101 -3.23 4.77 17.52
C SER A 101 -3.00 6.15 16.90
N GLN A 102 -1.83 6.36 16.26
CA GLN A 102 -1.44 7.65 15.68
C GLN A 102 -1.11 7.58 14.18
N VAL A 103 -0.67 6.43 13.64
CA VAL A 103 -0.37 6.29 12.22
C VAL A 103 -1.43 5.43 11.52
N ILE A 104 -1.88 5.89 10.36
CA ILE A 104 -2.91 5.19 9.57
C ILE A 104 -2.32 4.46 8.36
N ALA A 105 -1.16 4.88 7.86
CA ALA A 105 -0.52 4.25 6.72
C ALA A 105 1.00 4.49 6.68
N TRP A 106 1.69 3.60 5.98
CA TRP A 106 3.13 3.65 5.73
C TRP A 106 3.45 3.45 4.26
N GLN A 107 4.66 3.80 3.84
CA GLN A 107 5.25 3.33 2.58
C GLN A 107 6.76 3.21 2.75
N PRO A 108 7.46 2.37 1.97
CA PRO A 108 8.91 2.40 1.92
C PRO A 108 9.40 3.82 1.64
N LEU A 109 10.51 4.23 2.26
CA LEU A 109 11.12 5.52 1.96
C LEU A 109 11.40 5.62 0.43
N PRO A 110 10.81 6.59 -0.30
CA PRO A 110 11.01 6.68 -1.74
C PRO A 110 12.38 7.27 -2.08
N GLU A 111 12.97 6.88 -3.21
CA GLU A 111 14.09 7.64 -3.80
C GLU A 111 13.58 9.05 -4.14
N PRO A 112 14.30 10.16 -3.80
CA PRO A 112 15.72 10.28 -3.45
C PRO A 112 16.00 10.44 -1.94
N PHE A 113 15.05 10.10 -1.07
CA PHE A 113 15.19 10.31 0.37
C PHE A 113 16.02 9.23 1.06
N LYS A 114 16.23 8.09 0.40
CA LYS A 114 17.21 7.12 0.84
C LYS A 114 18.58 7.76 0.69
N GLU A 115 19.32 7.87 1.79
CA GLU A 115 20.70 8.35 1.70
C GLU A 115 21.46 7.46 0.70
N ASP A 116 22.12 8.08 -0.28
CA ASP A 116 23.14 7.41 -1.09
C ASP A 116 24.17 6.84 -0.11
N THR A 117 24.03 5.56 0.25
CA THR A 117 25.07 4.80 0.92
C THR A 117 26.18 4.56 -0.09
N GLN A 118 26.92 5.62 -0.44
CA GLN A 118 28.15 5.51 -1.21
C GLN A 118 29.20 4.80 -0.34
N PRO A 119 29.78 3.68 -0.82
CA PRO A 119 30.96 3.08 -0.19
C PRO A 119 32.22 3.93 -0.38
#